data_AF-A0A6J8D9R1-F1
#
_entry.id   AF-A0A6J8D9R1-F1
#
_cell.length_a   1.000
_cell.length_b   1.000
_cell.length_c   1.000
_cell.angle_alpha   90.00
_cell.angle_beta   90.00
_cell.angle_gamma   90.00
#
_symmetry.space_group_name_H-M   'P 1'
#
loop_
_entity.id
_entity.type
_entity.pdbx_description
1 polymer ?
#
loop_
_entity_poly.entity_id
_entity_poly.type
_entity_poly.pdbx_seq_one_letter_code
_entity_poly.pdbx_strand_id
1 'polypeptide(L)'
;MTTRGVTACKEAEQLKCQLKNVQHVNTLEQEVMKTKIYETQISQSKLQGEQKLETIKKLDNEVLKLAANLTEQESKIQVLKTQLKALNKQLENKEQEILSLKIHNCRDESGGDFTSVQSTIKSGENTTRNTQPIPSVTIIGTSNTKGMDPQGMSSRYSINKVVAYTLSETESKVRSLTNVPKVLVFHSLTNDIKTCHPDECIFKMETIINISLELFPDTKIVLSLPTPRADNPTFNNRGLLISALLKEKFNDNKMIAFCDNSNLSYKNEPLKKFLDTRDGVHLNESGIRVFASNLRVCIDNILGVPSRHSYNYGNRHPYDGQRDYNQNFRGRGRGHQGNPRGGRGGRGR
;
A
#
# COMPACT_ATOMS: atom_id res chain seq x y z
N MET A 1 -37.53 -47.16 -86.39
CA MET A 1 -36.76 -46.90 -85.15
C MET A 1 -35.37 -47.47 -85.35
N THR A 2 -34.37 -46.60 -85.41
CA THR A 2 -33.00 -46.96 -85.80
C THR A 2 -32.24 -47.56 -84.62
N THR A 3 -31.56 -48.68 -84.85
CA THR A 3 -30.71 -49.40 -83.88
C THR A 3 -29.67 -48.51 -83.18
N ARG A 4 -29.28 -47.39 -83.79
CA ARG A 4 -28.37 -46.38 -83.21
C ARG A 4 -28.90 -45.68 -81.95
N GLY A 5 -30.22 -45.51 -81.80
CA GLY A 5 -30.80 -44.85 -80.63
C GLY A 5 -30.77 -45.71 -79.36
N VAL A 6 -30.83 -47.04 -79.52
CA VAL A 6 -30.82 -47.99 -78.39
C VAL A 6 -29.41 -48.16 -77.81
N THR A 7 -28.37 -48.13 -78.65
CA THR A 7 -26.97 -48.17 -78.19
C THR A 7 -26.56 -46.91 -77.43
N ALA A 8 -26.93 -45.73 -77.92
CA ALA A 8 -26.63 -44.46 -77.24
C ALA A 8 -27.25 -44.36 -75.84
N CYS A 9 -28.46 -44.90 -75.64
CA CYS A 9 -29.11 -44.93 -74.33
C CYS A 9 -28.37 -45.84 -73.33
N LYS A 10 -27.95 -47.03 -73.79
CA LYS A 10 -27.18 -47.98 -72.95
C LYS A 10 -25.80 -47.42 -72.58
N GLU A 11 -25.13 -46.75 -73.51
CA GLU A 11 -23.84 -46.08 -73.26
C GLU A 11 -24.00 -44.94 -72.24
N ALA A 12 -25.05 -44.13 -72.34
CA ALA A 12 -25.34 -43.08 -71.37
C ALA A 12 -25.64 -43.61 -69.96
N GLU A 13 -26.38 -44.72 -69.84
CA GLU A 13 -26.64 -45.39 -68.56
C GLU A 13 -25.36 -45.97 -67.96
N GLN A 14 -24.48 -46.57 -68.78
CA GLN A 14 -23.20 -47.09 -68.35
C GLN A 14 -22.27 -45.98 -67.84
N LEU A 15 -22.17 -44.86 -68.56
CA LEU A 15 -21.40 -43.68 -68.14
C LEU A 15 -21.95 -43.08 -66.84
N LYS A 16 -23.27 -43.04 -66.67
CA LYS A 16 -23.90 -42.56 -65.42
C LYS A 16 -23.57 -43.45 -64.24
N CYS A 17 -23.50 -44.77 -64.44
CA CYS A 17 -23.07 -45.72 -63.41
C CYS A 17 -21.58 -45.53 -63.05
N GLN A 18 -20.71 -45.38 -64.05
CA GLN A 18 -19.29 -45.09 -63.84
C GLN A 18 -19.07 -43.77 -63.10
N LEU A 19 -19.80 -42.70 -63.44
CA LEU A 19 -19.71 -41.42 -62.77
C LEU A 19 -20.12 -41.51 -61.29
N LYS A 20 -21.20 -42.25 -60.98
CA LYS A 20 -21.62 -42.50 -59.59
C LYS A 20 -20.53 -43.25 -58.80
N ASN A 21 -19.90 -44.24 -59.42
CA ASN A 21 -18.80 -44.98 -58.78
C ASN A 21 -17.61 -44.05 -58.50
N VAL A 22 -17.23 -43.18 -59.44
CA VAL A 22 -16.15 -42.19 -59.24
C VAL A 22 -16.51 -41.21 -58.12
N GLN A 23 -17.75 -40.70 -58.07
CA GLN A 23 -18.19 -39.82 -56.99
C GLN A 23 -18.16 -40.53 -55.62
N HIS A 24 -18.56 -41.79 -55.57
CA HIS A 24 -18.49 -42.59 -54.35
C HIS A 24 -17.06 -42.82 -53.88
N VAL A 25 -16.15 -43.19 -54.79
CA VAL A 25 -14.71 -43.34 -54.50
C VAL A 25 -14.12 -42.02 -53.99
N ASN A 26 -14.40 -40.90 -54.65
CA ASN A 26 -13.94 -39.58 -54.19
C ASN A 26 -14.46 -39.23 -52.79
N THR A 27 -15.71 -39.60 -52.48
CA THR A 27 -16.29 -39.38 -51.15
C THR A 27 -15.58 -40.21 -50.09
N LEU A 28 -15.31 -41.49 -50.39
CA LEU A 28 -14.56 -42.38 -49.50
C LEU A 28 -13.13 -41.88 -49.28
N GLU A 29 -12.45 -41.41 -50.32
CA GLU A 29 -11.10 -40.85 -50.20
C GLU A 29 -11.08 -39.61 -49.29
N GLN A 30 -12.09 -38.73 -49.39
CA GLN A 30 -12.23 -37.58 -48.51
C GLN A 30 -12.48 -37.99 -47.05
N GLU A 31 -13.32 -39.00 -46.81
CA GLU A 31 -13.57 -39.52 -45.46
C GLU A 31 -12.31 -40.15 -44.85
N VAL A 32 -11.57 -40.96 -45.64
CA VAL A 32 -10.29 -41.53 -45.22
C VAL A 32 -9.28 -40.43 -44.88
N MET A 33 -9.22 -39.36 -45.68
CA MET A 33 -8.34 -38.22 -45.40
C MET A 33 -8.72 -37.51 -44.11
N LYS A 34 -10.01 -37.27 -43.85
CA LYS A 34 -10.49 -36.67 -42.60
C LYS A 34 -10.13 -37.52 -41.38
N THR A 35 -10.30 -38.84 -41.46
CA THR A 35 -9.93 -39.77 -40.38
C THR A 35 -8.44 -39.71 -40.08
N LYS A 36 -7.58 -39.73 -41.11
CA LYS A 36 -6.12 -39.60 -40.93
C LYS A 36 -5.71 -38.27 -40.27
N ILE A 37 -6.36 -37.17 -40.63
CA ILE A 37 -6.12 -35.86 -40.00
C ILE A 37 -6.48 -35.93 -38.52
N TYR A 38 -7.63 -36.50 -38.18
CA TYR A 38 -8.09 -36.62 -36.79
C TYR A 38 -7.16 -37.51 -35.95
N GLU A 39 -6.73 -38.65 -36.49
CA GLU A 39 -5.75 -39.54 -35.83
C GLU A 39 -4.41 -38.83 -35.58
N THR A 40 -3.96 -38.00 -36.53
CA THR A 40 -2.75 -37.19 -36.39
C THR A 40 -2.91 -36.16 -35.26
N GLN A 41 -4.05 -35.47 -35.21
CA GLN A 41 -4.35 -34.49 -34.15
C GLN A 41 -4.42 -35.13 -32.76
N ILE A 42 -5.02 -36.31 -32.64
CA ILE A 42 -5.04 -37.08 -31.38
C ILE A 42 -3.60 -37.43 -30.98
N SER A 43 -2.78 -37.92 -31.91
CA SER A 43 -1.40 -38.32 -31.63
C SER A 43 -0.54 -37.15 -31.17
N GLN A 44 -0.69 -35.98 -31.82
CA GLN A 44 -0.01 -34.74 -31.40
C GLN A 44 -0.46 -34.28 -30.00
N SER A 45 -1.77 -34.36 -29.72
CA SER A 45 -2.31 -33.97 -28.42
C SER A 45 -1.80 -34.88 -27.29
N LYS A 46 -1.68 -36.18 -27.54
CA LYS A 46 -1.09 -37.14 -26.60
C LYS A 46 0.38 -36.83 -26.32
N LEU A 47 1.18 -36.59 -27.36
CA LEU A 47 2.60 -36.23 -27.23
C LEU A 47 2.79 -34.93 -26.41
N GLN A 48 1.96 -33.91 -26.65
CA GLN A 48 1.98 -32.68 -25.85
C GLN A 48 1.60 -32.94 -24.38
N GLY A 49 0.65 -33.84 -24.14
CA GLY A 49 0.28 -34.27 -22.80
C GLY A 49 1.44 -34.93 -22.04
N GLU A 50 2.19 -35.82 -22.71
CA GLU A 50 3.36 -36.49 -22.14
C GLU A 50 4.50 -35.49 -21.82
N GLN A 51 4.78 -34.55 -22.71
CA GLN A 51 5.78 -33.49 -22.47
C GLN A 51 5.41 -32.60 -21.27
N LYS A 52 4.12 -32.25 -21.14
CA LYS A 52 3.63 -31.50 -19.97
C LYS A 52 3.78 -32.31 -18.69
N LEU A 53 3.45 -33.60 -18.72
CA LEU A 53 3.59 -34.49 -17.56
C LEU A 53 5.06 -34.63 -17.12
N GLU A 54 5.99 -34.74 -18.07
CA GLU A 54 7.42 -34.78 -17.76
C GLU A 54 7.92 -33.47 -17.12
N THR A 55 7.41 -32.34 -17.61
CA THR A 55 7.71 -31.02 -17.04
C THR A 55 7.18 -30.89 -15.60
N ILE A 56 5.97 -31.37 -15.34
CA ILE A 56 5.39 -31.40 -13.99
C ILE A 56 6.26 -32.24 -13.05
N LYS A 57 6.68 -33.44 -13.47
CA LYS A 57 7.57 -34.29 -12.65
C LYS A 57 8.92 -33.63 -12.35
N LYS A 58 9.47 -32.86 -13.29
CA LYS A 58 10.71 -32.08 -13.07
C LYS A 58 10.50 -31.00 -12.01
N LEU A 59 9.40 -30.24 -12.11
CA LEU A 59 9.04 -29.21 -11.14
C LEU A 59 8.76 -29.79 -9.75
N ASP A 60 8.05 -30.92 -9.64
CA ASP A 60 7.80 -31.59 -8.35
C ASP A 60 9.10 -31.96 -7.64
N ASN A 61 10.09 -32.46 -8.39
CA ASN A 61 11.41 -32.78 -7.84
C ASN A 61 12.17 -31.52 -7.37
N GLU A 62 12.04 -30.39 -8.07
CA GLU A 62 12.63 -29.12 -7.64
C GLU A 62 11.96 -28.59 -6.37
N VAL A 63 10.63 -28.68 -6.28
CA VAL A 63 9.87 -28.30 -5.07
C VAL A 63 10.31 -29.14 -3.87
N LEU A 64 10.50 -30.45 -4.04
CA LEU A 64 11.00 -31.33 -2.97
C LEU A 64 12.42 -30.94 -2.51
N LYS A 65 13.31 -30.58 -3.44
CA LYS A 65 14.66 -30.09 -3.09
C LYS A 65 14.60 -28.78 -2.32
N LEU A 66 13.76 -27.84 -2.76
CA LEU A 66 13.58 -26.55 -2.07
C LEU A 66 13.00 -26.74 -0.66
N ALA A 67 12.05 -27.64 -0.49
CA ALA A 67 11.47 -27.97 0.82
C ALA A 67 12.51 -28.57 1.78
N ALA A 68 13.38 -29.46 1.29
CA ALA A 68 14.48 -30.01 2.08
C ALA A 68 15.47 -28.90 2.52
N ASN A 69 15.85 -28.01 1.60
CA ASN A 69 16.72 -26.87 1.91
C ASN A 69 16.09 -25.91 2.94
N LEU A 70 14.78 -25.66 2.84
CA LEU A 70 14.05 -24.82 3.80
C LEU A 70 14.12 -25.43 5.21
N THR A 71 13.86 -26.74 5.31
CA THR A 71 13.95 -27.48 6.58
C THR A 71 15.35 -27.39 7.19
N GLU A 72 16.39 -27.51 6.36
CA GLU A 72 17.77 -27.34 6.80
C GLU A 72 18.02 -25.92 7.33
N GLN A 73 17.55 -24.89 6.64
CA GLN A 73 17.70 -23.49 7.10
C GLN A 73 16.94 -23.22 8.40
N GLU A 74 15.73 -23.76 8.56
CA GLU A 74 14.97 -23.66 9.81
C GLU A 74 15.73 -24.28 10.99
N SER A 75 16.38 -25.42 10.77
CA SER A 75 17.23 -26.04 11.79
C SER A 75 18.42 -25.13 12.19
N LYS A 76 19.07 -24.47 11.22
CA LYS A 76 20.16 -23.50 11.48
C LYS A 76 19.66 -22.30 12.27
N ILE A 77 18.47 -21.77 11.93
CA ILE A 77 17.85 -20.65 12.66
C ILE A 77 17.56 -21.04 14.11
N GLN A 78 17.09 -22.26 14.37
CA GLN A 78 16.83 -22.73 15.74
C GLN A 78 18.12 -22.84 16.56
N VAL A 79 19.21 -23.32 15.97
CA VAL A 79 20.53 -23.35 16.61
C VAL A 79 20.99 -21.93 16.96
N LEU A 80 20.91 -20.98 16.01
CA LEU A 80 21.29 -19.59 16.25
C LEU A 80 20.43 -18.91 17.33
N LYS A 81 19.11 -19.14 17.34
CA LYS A 81 18.22 -18.64 18.40
C LYS A 81 18.62 -19.16 19.78
N THR A 82 19.01 -20.43 19.87
CA THR A 82 19.47 -21.05 21.12
C THR A 82 20.79 -20.42 21.59
N GLN A 83 21.73 -20.17 20.67
CA GLN A 83 23.00 -19.50 20.95
C GLN A 83 22.79 -18.05 21.43
N LEU A 84 21.91 -17.29 20.78
CA LEU A 84 21.56 -15.92 21.19
C LEU A 84 20.98 -15.87 22.61
N LYS A 85 20.09 -16.81 22.94
CA LYS A 85 19.53 -16.91 24.29
C LYS A 85 20.61 -17.20 25.34
N ALA A 86 21.58 -18.04 25.02
CA ALA A 86 22.70 -18.34 25.90
C ALA A 86 23.60 -17.11 26.13
N LEU A 87 23.91 -16.35 25.07
CA LEU A 87 24.69 -15.11 25.15
C LEU A 87 23.98 -14.02 25.96
N ASN A 88 22.69 -13.81 25.75
CA ASN A 88 21.91 -12.83 26.53
C ASN A 88 21.93 -13.17 28.02
N LYS A 89 21.81 -14.45 28.38
CA LYS A 89 21.93 -14.89 29.79
C LYS A 89 23.32 -14.62 30.37
N GLN A 90 24.38 -14.78 29.57
CA GLN A 90 25.74 -14.43 30.00
C GLN A 90 25.89 -12.92 30.22
N LEU A 91 25.30 -12.11 29.35
CA LEU A 91 25.30 -10.65 29.47
C LEU A 91 24.58 -10.20 30.76
N GLU A 92 23.37 -10.71 31.02
CA GLU A 92 22.62 -10.42 32.26
C GLU A 92 23.42 -10.77 33.52
N ASN A 93 24.09 -11.94 33.52
CA ASN A 93 24.95 -12.33 34.64
C ASN A 93 26.12 -11.34 34.83
N LYS A 94 26.72 -10.84 33.74
CA LYS A 94 27.79 -9.84 33.79
C LYS A 94 27.32 -8.47 34.25
N GLU A 95 26.12 -8.06 33.86
CA GLU A 95 25.52 -6.81 34.36
C GLU A 95 25.27 -6.87 35.87
N GLN A 96 24.79 -8.00 36.40
CA GLN A 96 24.61 -8.22 37.83
C GLN A 96 25.94 -8.22 38.60
N GLU A 97 27.00 -8.79 38.03
CA GLU A 97 28.36 -8.76 38.60
C GLU A 97 28.87 -7.32 38.72
N ILE A 98 28.74 -6.52 37.65
CA ILE A 98 29.13 -5.09 37.65
C ILE A 98 28.34 -4.29 38.69
N LEU A 99 27.03 -4.54 38.80
CA LEU A 99 26.19 -3.85 39.78
C LEU A 99 26.63 -4.14 41.21
N SER A 100 26.96 -5.40 41.50
CA SER A 100 27.45 -5.85 42.81
C SER A 100 28.78 -5.19 43.18
N LEU A 101 29.69 -5.07 42.21
CA LEU A 101 30.98 -4.37 42.40
C LEU A 101 30.79 -2.86 42.66
N LYS A 102 29.86 -2.19 41.97
CA LYS A 102 29.56 -0.77 42.21
C LYS A 102 29.03 -0.51 43.62
N ILE A 103 28.16 -1.37 44.13
CA ILE A 103 27.61 -1.24 45.50
C ILE A 103 28.72 -1.38 46.54
N HIS A 104 29.69 -2.29 46.33
CA HIS A 104 30.83 -2.45 47.24
C HIS A 104 31.75 -1.23 47.26
N ASN A 105 32.02 -0.60 46.11
CA ASN A 105 32.89 0.59 46.05
C ASN A 105 32.25 1.86 46.63
N CYS A 106 30.92 1.97 46.67
CA CYS A 106 30.25 3.14 47.26
C CYS A 106 30.23 3.13 48.80
N ARG A 107 30.70 2.07 49.47
CA ARG A 107 30.65 1.95 50.94
C ARG A 107 31.91 2.44 51.66
N ASP A 108 33.03 2.62 50.94
CA ASP A 108 34.32 3.00 51.53
C ASP A 108 34.65 4.51 51.44
N GLU A 109 33.82 5.33 50.78
CA GLU A 109 34.05 6.79 50.63
C GLU A 109 33.02 7.68 51.35
N SER A 110 32.22 7.13 52.27
CA SER A 110 31.28 7.95 53.08
C SER A 110 31.95 8.53 54.34
N GLY A 111 32.94 9.40 54.10
CA GLY A 111 33.60 10.23 55.09
C GLY A 111 33.92 11.61 54.52
N GLY A 112 32.90 12.39 54.18
CA GLY A 112 33.07 13.72 53.60
C GLY A 112 31.82 14.57 53.72
N ASP A 113 31.83 15.46 54.71
CA ASP A 113 30.84 16.51 54.99
C ASP A 113 30.42 17.26 53.72
N PHE A 114 29.13 17.19 53.38
CA PHE A 114 28.55 18.02 52.33
C PHE A 114 27.81 19.19 52.97
N THR A 115 28.54 20.31 53.08
CA THR A 115 28.02 21.59 53.55
C THR A 115 27.00 22.17 52.56
N SER A 116 25.85 22.56 53.10
CA SER A 116 24.73 23.17 52.38
C SER A 116 25.10 24.57 51.87
N VAL A 117 25.15 24.75 50.54
CA VAL A 117 25.21 26.07 49.91
C VAL A 117 23.80 26.47 49.49
N GLN A 118 23.18 27.35 50.29
CA GLN A 118 22.02 28.14 49.88
C GLN A 118 22.46 29.14 48.81
N SER A 119 21.97 28.98 47.59
CA SER A 119 22.08 29.99 46.54
C SER A 119 20.77 30.78 46.41
N THR A 120 20.89 32.06 46.72
CA THR A 120 19.89 33.11 46.59
C THR A 120 19.61 33.37 45.11
N ILE A 121 18.48 32.88 44.59
CA ILE A 121 18.02 33.24 43.24
C ILE A 121 17.18 34.52 43.36
N LYS A 122 17.80 35.64 42.96
CA LYS A 122 17.13 36.92 42.75
C LYS A 122 16.21 36.80 41.53
N SER A 123 14.98 37.23 41.76
CA SER A 123 13.92 37.49 40.80
C SER A 123 14.37 38.44 39.68
N GLY A 124 14.24 37.95 38.45
CA GLY A 124 14.53 38.68 37.22
C GLY A 124 14.08 37.89 35.99
N GLU A 125 12.86 37.35 36.02
CA GLU A 125 12.27 36.65 34.88
C GLU A 125 11.83 37.65 33.80
N ASN A 126 12.76 38.00 32.91
CA ASN A 126 12.40 38.21 31.52
C ASN A 126 12.08 36.82 30.95
N THR A 127 10.80 36.49 30.84
CA THR A 127 10.30 35.33 30.09
C THR A 127 10.70 35.45 28.61
N THR A 128 11.92 35.08 28.27
CA THR A 128 12.24 34.50 26.96
C THR A 128 11.43 33.22 26.88
N ARG A 129 10.25 33.27 26.25
CA ARG A 129 9.49 32.06 25.91
C ARG A 129 10.46 31.16 25.16
N ASN A 130 10.89 30.10 25.84
CA ASN A 130 11.72 29.03 25.30
C ASN A 130 10.84 28.32 24.26
N THR A 131 10.74 28.88 23.06
CA THR A 131 9.95 28.33 21.98
C THR A 131 10.63 27.04 21.58
N GLN A 132 10.10 25.91 22.05
CA GLN A 132 10.56 24.61 21.61
C GLN A 132 10.58 24.58 20.08
N PRO A 133 11.64 24.01 19.47
CA PRO A 133 11.75 23.95 18.03
C PRO A 133 10.54 23.23 17.46
N ILE A 134 9.91 23.85 16.46
CA ILE A 134 8.74 23.31 15.78
C ILE A 134 9.16 21.97 15.12
N PRO A 135 8.50 20.84 15.44
CA PRO A 135 8.85 19.55 14.86
C PRO A 135 8.78 19.59 13.33
N SER A 136 9.72 18.94 12.67
CA SER A 136 9.73 18.79 11.20
C SER A 136 9.13 17.47 10.78
N VAL A 137 8.31 17.49 9.74
CA VAL A 137 7.70 16.30 9.13
C VAL A 137 8.08 16.29 7.65
N THR A 138 8.59 15.16 7.16
CA THR A 138 8.83 14.98 5.73
C THR A 138 7.84 13.98 5.18
N ILE A 139 7.10 14.36 4.13
CA ILE A 139 6.18 13.49 3.40
C ILE A 139 6.81 13.17 2.05
N ILE A 140 7.19 11.90 1.85
CA ILE A 140 7.59 11.38 0.54
C ILE A 140 6.39 10.66 -0.06
N GLY A 141 5.88 11.13 -1.20
CA GLY A 141 4.77 10.45 -1.85
C GLY A 141 4.56 10.79 -3.32
N THR A 142 3.49 10.23 -3.88
CA THR A 142 3.17 10.29 -5.32
C THR A 142 2.39 11.55 -5.73
N SER A 143 1.76 11.54 -6.90
CA SER A 143 0.88 12.62 -7.39
C SER A 143 -0.25 12.98 -6.41
N ASN A 144 -0.74 12.01 -5.61
CA ASN A 144 -1.78 12.27 -4.62
C ASN A 144 -1.32 13.15 -3.44
N THR A 145 -0.02 13.22 -3.14
CA THR A 145 0.50 14.15 -2.10
C THR A 145 0.84 15.52 -2.69
N LYS A 146 1.06 15.60 -4.01
CA LYS A 146 1.38 16.86 -4.70
C LYS A 146 0.30 17.92 -4.47
N GLY A 147 -0.98 17.54 -4.56
CA GLY A 147 -2.13 18.43 -4.40
C GLY A 147 -2.46 18.86 -2.97
N MET A 148 -1.78 18.33 -1.95
CA MET A 148 -2.03 18.72 -0.56
C MET A 148 -1.48 20.11 -0.27
N ASP A 149 -2.19 20.91 0.52
CA ASP A 149 -1.63 22.14 1.11
C ASP A 149 -0.98 21.82 2.46
N PRO A 150 0.36 21.89 2.59
CA PRO A 150 1.04 21.63 3.86
C PRO A 150 0.63 22.60 4.97
N GLN A 151 0.36 23.86 4.63
CA GLN A 151 -0.01 24.89 5.63
C GLN A 151 -1.41 24.65 6.18
N GLY A 152 -2.32 24.16 5.33
CA GLY A 152 -3.67 23.76 5.72
C GLY A 152 -3.75 22.49 6.58
N MET A 153 -2.70 21.67 6.62
CA MET A 153 -2.68 20.46 7.45
C MET A 153 -2.51 20.80 8.93
N SER A 154 -1.44 21.50 9.31
CA SER A 154 -1.17 21.83 10.71
C SER A 154 -0.23 23.02 10.83
N SER A 155 -0.47 23.87 11.83
CA SER A 155 0.44 24.96 12.21
C SER A 155 1.43 24.57 13.32
N ARG A 156 1.39 23.30 13.79
CA ARG A 156 2.15 22.83 14.96
C ARG A 156 3.47 22.15 14.61
N TYR A 157 3.65 21.82 13.34
CA TYR A 157 4.87 21.24 12.79
C TYR A 157 5.06 21.79 11.38
N SER A 158 6.31 21.84 10.93
CA SER A 158 6.62 22.15 9.55
C SER A 158 6.51 20.89 8.71
N ILE A 159 5.97 21.01 7.50
CA ILE A 159 5.81 19.89 6.57
C ILE A 159 6.64 20.18 5.32
N ASN A 160 7.63 19.32 5.07
CA ASN A 160 8.37 19.26 3.82
C ASN A 160 7.77 18.16 2.93
N LYS A 161 7.41 18.47 1.68
CA LYS A 161 6.90 17.48 0.73
C LYS A 161 7.96 17.16 -0.31
N VAL A 162 8.20 15.88 -0.53
CA VAL A 162 9.07 15.36 -1.58
C VAL A 162 8.25 14.44 -2.46
N VAL A 163 8.28 14.67 -3.77
CA VAL A 163 7.58 13.81 -4.73
C VAL A 163 8.51 12.66 -5.14
N ALA A 164 8.01 11.44 -5.01
CA ALA A 164 8.61 10.21 -5.50
C ALA A 164 7.48 9.27 -5.95
N TYR A 165 7.49 8.87 -7.22
CA TYR A 165 6.39 8.12 -7.82
C TYR A 165 6.48 6.62 -7.59
N THR A 166 7.69 6.10 -7.34
CA THR A 166 7.94 4.66 -7.15
C THR A 166 8.67 4.41 -5.84
N LEU A 167 8.71 3.15 -5.39
CA LEU A 167 9.53 2.73 -4.26
C LEU A 167 11.03 2.98 -4.49
N SER A 168 11.53 2.75 -5.72
CA SER A 168 12.93 3.02 -6.07
C SER A 168 13.28 4.52 -5.99
N GLU A 169 12.40 5.38 -6.49
CA GLU A 169 12.55 6.83 -6.33
C GLU A 169 12.48 7.23 -4.86
N THR A 170 11.61 6.59 -4.08
CA THR A 170 11.45 6.86 -2.64
C THR A 170 12.73 6.54 -1.89
N GLU A 171 13.35 5.39 -2.15
CA GLU A 171 14.64 5.02 -1.58
C GLU A 171 15.72 6.07 -1.91
N SER A 172 15.82 6.45 -3.20
CA SER A 172 16.76 7.46 -3.66
C SER A 172 16.54 8.81 -2.95
N LYS A 173 15.28 9.20 -2.73
CA LYS A 173 14.93 10.43 -2.02
C LYS A 173 15.31 10.37 -0.55
N VAL A 174 15.04 9.27 0.14
CA VAL A 174 15.44 9.07 1.55
C VAL A 174 16.95 9.26 1.71
N ARG A 175 17.75 8.62 0.85
CA ARG A 175 19.23 8.74 0.89
C ARG A 175 19.73 10.17 0.64
N SER A 176 18.96 10.96 -0.11
CA SER A 176 19.30 12.36 -0.42
C SER A 176 18.80 13.39 0.60
N LEU A 177 18.02 12.97 1.61
CA LEU A 177 17.51 13.89 2.63
C LEU A 177 18.66 14.40 3.50
N THR A 178 18.80 15.72 3.57
CA THR A 178 19.82 16.38 4.42
C THR A 178 19.29 16.77 5.79
N ASN A 179 17.97 17.01 5.90
CA ASN A 179 17.33 17.40 7.14
C ASN A 179 16.82 16.17 7.88
N VAL A 180 17.06 16.08 9.18
CA VAL A 180 16.54 15.01 10.05
C VAL A 180 15.08 15.33 10.41
N PRO A 181 14.08 14.61 9.87
CA PRO A 181 12.69 14.85 10.22
C PRO A 181 12.38 14.23 11.59
N LYS A 182 11.42 14.78 12.34
CA LYS A 182 10.87 14.07 13.51
C LYS A 182 9.92 12.94 13.10
N VAL A 183 9.21 13.13 11.98
CA VAL A 183 8.34 12.13 11.37
C VAL A 183 8.60 12.04 9.87
N LEU A 184 8.78 10.82 9.36
CA LEU A 184 8.88 10.52 7.95
C LEU A 184 7.65 9.76 7.48
N VAL A 185 6.93 10.30 6.50
CA VAL A 185 5.71 9.71 5.96
C VAL A 185 5.99 9.15 4.57
N PHE A 186 5.64 7.88 4.34
CA PHE A 186 5.74 7.23 3.03
C PHE A 186 4.36 7.01 2.43
N HIS A 187 4.13 7.58 1.24
CA HIS A 187 2.97 7.32 0.40
C HIS A 187 3.40 7.01 -1.04
N SER A 188 4.06 5.87 -1.21
CA SER A 188 4.80 5.55 -2.45
C SER A 188 4.39 4.26 -3.15
N LEU A 189 3.33 3.59 -2.68
CA LEU A 189 2.94 2.25 -3.15
C LEU A 189 2.01 2.27 -4.38
N THR A 190 1.38 3.39 -4.68
CA THR A 190 0.24 3.44 -5.64
C THR A 190 0.63 3.07 -7.08
N ASN A 191 1.88 3.29 -7.47
CA ASN A 191 2.36 2.95 -8.81
C ASN A 191 2.96 1.54 -8.87
N ASP A 192 3.79 1.15 -7.89
CA ASP A 192 4.42 -0.18 -7.86
C ASP A 192 3.40 -1.32 -7.79
N ILE A 193 2.18 -1.09 -7.28
CA ILE A 193 1.05 -2.05 -7.34
C ILE A 193 0.77 -2.57 -8.76
N LYS A 194 1.04 -1.75 -9.78
CA LYS A 194 0.79 -2.10 -11.19
C LYS A 194 1.83 -3.08 -11.72
N THR A 195 3.07 -2.96 -11.25
CA THR A 195 4.25 -3.57 -11.89
C THR A 195 4.92 -4.65 -11.03
N CYS A 196 4.83 -4.53 -9.70
CA CYS A 196 5.51 -5.41 -8.75
C CYS A 196 4.55 -6.43 -8.12
N HIS A 197 5.10 -7.58 -7.75
CA HIS A 197 4.39 -8.53 -6.89
C HIS A 197 4.22 -7.94 -5.48
N PRO A 198 3.13 -8.24 -4.75
CA PRO A 198 2.96 -7.78 -3.36
C PRO A 198 4.20 -7.99 -2.49
N ASP A 199 4.80 -9.18 -2.49
CA ASP A 199 5.99 -9.48 -1.66
C ASP A 199 7.19 -8.59 -2.00
N GLU A 200 7.37 -8.28 -3.28
CA GLU A 200 8.43 -7.37 -3.74
C GLU A 200 8.19 -5.94 -3.21
N CYS A 201 6.94 -5.47 -3.20
CA CYS A 201 6.58 -4.19 -2.59
C CYS A 201 6.87 -4.17 -1.09
N ILE A 202 6.57 -5.27 -0.38
CA ILE A 202 6.86 -5.40 1.06
C ILE A 202 8.36 -5.36 1.32
N PHE A 203 9.15 -6.12 0.55
CA PHE A 203 10.61 -6.17 0.67
C PHE A 203 11.26 -4.81 0.40
N LYS A 204 10.84 -4.12 -0.68
CA LYS A 204 11.33 -2.77 -1.00
C LYS A 204 10.96 -1.76 0.08
N MET A 205 9.73 -1.80 0.60
CA MET A 205 9.32 -0.91 1.69
C MET A 205 10.09 -1.17 2.97
N GLU A 206 10.33 -2.44 3.33
CA GLU A 206 11.19 -2.81 4.46
C GLU A 206 12.60 -2.24 4.31
N THR A 207 13.17 -2.36 3.11
CA THR A 207 14.50 -1.81 2.80
C THR A 207 14.54 -0.30 3.02
N ILE A 208 13.54 0.43 2.50
CA ILE A 208 13.39 1.89 2.68
C ILE A 208 13.28 2.25 4.16
N ILE A 209 12.48 1.50 4.94
CA ILE A 209 12.31 1.71 6.38
C ILE A 209 13.64 1.52 7.11
N ASN A 210 14.36 0.43 6.82
CA ASN A 210 15.64 0.14 7.47
C ASN A 210 16.68 1.23 7.18
N ILE A 211 16.80 1.66 5.92
CA ILE A 211 17.67 2.79 5.54
C ILE A 211 17.27 4.07 6.29
N SER A 212 15.96 4.32 6.43
CA SER A 212 15.46 5.51 7.11
C SER A 212 15.78 5.51 8.60
N LEU A 213 15.67 4.36 9.26
CA LEU A 213 16.01 4.21 10.68
C LEU A 213 17.52 4.22 10.92
N GLU A 214 18.32 3.76 9.95
CA GLU A 214 19.78 3.88 10.00
C GLU A 214 20.23 5.34 9.87
N LEU A 215 19.70 6.07 8.89
CA LEU A 215 20.04 7.47 8.65
C LEU A 215 19.45 8.41 9.71
N PHE A 216 18.26 8.09 10.24
CA PHE A 216 17.53 8.93 11.17
C PHE A 216 16.95 8.13 12.37
N PRO A 217 17.80 7.67 13.32
CA PRO A 217 17.41 6.74 14.38
C PRO A 217 16.25 7.19 15.28
N ASP A 218 16.10 8.50 15.50
CA ASP A 218 15.06 9.08 16.36
C ASP A 218 13.76 9.43 15.62
N THR A 219 13.68 9.11 14.33
CA THR A 219 12.54 9.43 13.46
C THR A 219 11.43 8.41 13.62
N LYS A 220 10.19 8.88 13.78
CA LYS A 220 9.01 8.01 13.68
C LYS A 220 8.57 7.90 12.22
N ILE A 221 8.14 6.72 11.80
CA ILE A 221 7.73 6.45 10.42
C ILE A 221 6.20 6.29 10.37
N VAL A 222 5.58 6.96 9.40
CA VAL A 222 4.18 6.74 9.03
C VAL A 222 4.13 6.06 7.68
N LEU A 223 3.57 4.86 7.63
CA LEU A 223 3.23 4.19 6.38
C LEU A 223 1.81 4.58 5.99
N SER A 224 1.68 5.48 5.02
CA SER A 224 0.39 5.73 4.39
C SER A 224 0.07 4.61 3.43
N LEU A 225 -0.95 3.84 3.78
CA LEU A 225 -1.41 2.74 2.96
C LEU A 225 -1.95 3.24 1.61
N PRO A 226 -1.88 2.42 0.53
CA PRO A 226 -2.39 2.78 -0.78
C PRO A 226 -3.81 3.35 -0.71
N THR A 227 -4.06 4.44 -1.45
CA THR A 227 -5.42 4.95 -1.60
C THR A 227 -6.23 4.01 -2.51
N PRO A 228 -7.55 3.84 -2.28
CA PRO A 228 -8.42 3.09 -3.17
C PRO A 228 -8.38 3.64 -4.61
N ARG A 229 -8.51 2.76 -5.60
CA ARG A 229 -8.46 3.10 -7.03
C ARG A 229 -9.50 2.30 -7.82
N ALA A 230 -10.16 2.95 -8.78
CA ALA A 230 -11.27 2.40 -9.54
C ALA A 230 -10.92 2.07 -11.01
N ASP A 231 -9.71 2.36 -11.46
CA ASP A 231 -9.26 2.07 -12.83
C ASP A 231 -9.15 0.56 -13.12
N ASN A 232 -8.76 -0.23 -12.12
CA ASN A 232 -8.66 -1.68 -12.25
C ASN A 232 -8.90 -2.38 -10.90
N PRO A 233 -9.92 -3.25 -10.78
CA PRO A 233 -10.22 -3.99 -9.55
C PRO A 233 -9.05 -4.83 -9.03
N THR A 234 -8.25 -5.41 -9.91
CA THR A 234 -7.07 -6.21 -9.54
C THR A 234 -6.03 -5.35 -8.82
N PHE A 235 -5.81 -4.12 -9.28
CA PHE A 235 -4.88 -3.20 -8.62
C PHE A 235 -5.41 -2.71 -7.27
N ASN A 236 -6.72 -2.49 -7.14
CA ASN A 236 -7.33 -2.19 -5.84
C ASN A 236 -7.13 -3.34 -4.84
N ASN A 237 -7.44 -4.57 -5.26
CA ASN A 237 -7.27 -5.77 -4.41
C ASN A 237 -5.81 -6.00 -4.01
N ARG A 238 -4.86 -5.80 -4.93
CA ARG A 238 -3.43 -5.82 -4.61
C ARG A 238 -3.05 -4.76 -3.57
N GLY A 239 -3.60 -3.55 -3.67
CA GLY A 239 -3.39 -2.50 -2.67
C GLY A 239 -3.90 -2.89 -1.28
N LEU A 240 -5.07 -3.54 -1.20
CA LEU A 240 -5.62 -4.07 0.05
C LEU A 240 -4.74 -5.19 0.63
N LEU A 241 -4.29 -6.12 -0.20
CA LEU A 241 -3.40 -7.21 0.22
C LEU A 241 -2.06 -6.67 0.74
N ILE A 242 -1.41 -5.77 0.01
CA ILE A 242 -0.16 -5.13 0.46
C ILE A 242 -0.38 -4.39 1.78
N SER A 243 -1.53 -3.73 1.96
CA SER A 243 -1.86 -3.06 3.21
C SER A 243 -1.94 -4.02 4.39
N ALA A 244 -2.56 -5.19 4.21
CA ALA A 244 -2.64 -6.23 5.22
C ALA A 244 -1.25 -6.78 5.56
N LEU A 245 -0.45 -7.11 4.54
CA LEU A 245 0.91 -7.65 4.72
C LEU A 245 1.86 -6.66 5.40
N LEU A 246 1.79 -5.36 5.08
CA LEU A 246 2.58 -4.34 5.77
C LEU A 246 2.17 -4.23 7.24
N LYS A 247 0.87 -4.23 7.53
CA LYS A 247 0.36 -4.20 8.91
C LYS A 247 0.84 -5.40 9.69
N GLU A 248 0.71 -6.61 9.14
CA GLU A 248 1.18 -7.84 9.77
C GLU A 248 2.70 -7.78 10.04
N LYS A 249 3.49 -7.42 9.03
CA LYS A 249 4.95 -7.42 9.13
C LYS A 249 5.50 -6.43 10.16
N PHE A 250 4.89 -5.26 10.29
CA PHE A 250 5.38 -4.21 11.19
C PHE A 250 4.47 -3.93 12.40
N ASN A 251 3.54 -4.83 12.72
CA ASN A 251 2.58 -4.66 13.82
C ASN A 251 3.27 -4.36 15.16
N ASP A 252 4.40 -5.02 15.43
CA ASP A 252 5.09 -4.94 16.72
C ASP A 252 6.14 -3.80 16.77
N ASN A 253 6.34 -3.08 15.67
CA ASN A 253 7.35 -2.03 15.59
C ASN A 253 6.79 -0.67 16.07
N LYS A 254 7.18 -0.27 17.30
CA LYS A 254 6.77 1.00 17.94
C LYS A 254 7.29 2.27 17.27
N MET A 255 8.17 2.16 16.28
CA MET A 255 8.65 3.29 15.48
C MET A 255 7.75 3.54 14.26
N ILE A 256 6.89 2.59 13.91
CA ILE A 256 6.08 2.61 12.70
C ILE A 256 4.61 2.74 13.08
N ALA A 257 3.92 3.67 12.44
CA ALA A 257 2.47 3.79 12.49
C ALA A 257 1.88 3.70 11.10
N PHE A 258 0.61 3.32 11.03
CA PHE A 258 -0.13 3.21 9.77
C PHE A 258 -1.14 4.34 9.64
N CYS A 259 -1.15 4.98 8.48
CA CYS A 259 -2.24 5.86 8.08
C CYS A 259 -3.17 5.09 7.14
N ASP A 260 -4.34 4.73 7.66
CA ASP A 260 -5.37 4.02 6.93
C ASP A 260 -6.23 4.99 6.11
N ASN A 261 -6.51 4.63 4.86
CA ASN A 261 -7.28 5.41 3.90
C ASN A 261 -8.64 4.76 3.56
N SER A 262 -9.12 3.84 4.40
CA SER A 262 -10.39 3.12 4.26
C SER A 262 -11.63 4.01 4.25
N ASN A 263 -11.57 5.24 4.77
CA ASN A 263 -12.68 6.20 4.64
C ASN A 263 -12.86 6.75 3.21
N LEU A 264 -11.92 6.46 2.30
CA LEU A 264 -12.05 6.69 0.86
C LEU A 264 -12.69 5.49 0.13
N SER A 265 -13.05 4.43 0.86
CA SER A 265 -13.73 3.24 0.34
C SER A 265 -14.99 2.90 1.15
N TYR A 266 -15.83 2.03 0.61
CA TYR A 266 -16.95 1.41 1.30
C TYR A 266 -16.96 -0.07 0.94
N LYS A 267 -16.96 -0.95 1.94
CA LYS A 267 -16.86 -2.42 1.75
C LYS A 267 -15.71 -2.80 0.80
N ASN A 268 -14.54 -2.20 0.99
CA ASN A 268 -13.33 -2.38 0.17
C ASN A 268 -13.42 -1.88 -1.30
N GLU A 269 -14.53 -1.27 -1.68
CA GLU A 269 -14.69 -0.65 -3.00
C GLU A 269 -14.37 0.86 -2.95
N PRO A 270 -13.65 1.42 -3.93
CA PRO A 270 -13.36 2.84 -3.98
C PRO A 270 -14.63 3.69 -4.09
N LEU A 271 -14.74 4.73 -3.25
CA LEU A 271 -15.82 5.70 -3.36
C LEU A 271 -15.52 6.68 -4.50
N LYS A 272 -16.19 6.48 -5.64
CA LYS A 272 -16.00 7.30 -6.86
C LYS A 272 -16.08 8.82 -6.64
N LYS A 273 -16.85 9.28 -5.64
CA LYS A 273 -16.96 10.71 -5.27
C LYS A 273 -15.65 11.36 -4.82
N PHE A 274 -14.65 10.56 -4.44
CA PHE A 274 -13.32 11.05 -4.01
C PHE A 274 -12.24 10.92 -5.08
N LEU A 275 -12.56 10.29 -6.21
CA LEU A 275 -11.63 10.08 -7.31
C LEU A 275 -11.87 11.11 -8.42
N ASP A 276 -10.82 11.38 -9.20
CA ASP A 276 -10.93 12.07 -10.47
C ASP A 276 -11.71 11.19 -11.44
N THR A 277 -12.75 11.75 -12.05
CA THR A 277 -13.64 11.03 -12.96
C THR A 277 -12.96 10.58 -14.24
N ARG A 278 -11.80 11.16 -14.59
CA ARG A 278 -11.08 10.88 -15.84
C ARG A 278 -10.28 9.59 -15.79
N ASP A 279 -9.65 9.29 -14.65
CA ASP A 279 -8.74 8.15 -14.54
C ASP A 279 -9.09 7.17 -13.42
N GLY A 280 -9.90 7.55 -12.44
CA GLY A 280 -10.22 6.67 -11.31
C GLY A 280 -9.01 6.29 -10.44
N VAL A 281 -7.88 6.99 -10.55
CA VAL A 281 -6.65 6.73 -9.78
C VAL A 281 -6.32 7.93 -8.89
N HIS A 282 -6.39 9.13 -9.44
CA HIS A 282 -6.06 10.34 -8.71
C HIS A 282 -7.22 10.74 -7.81
N LEU A 283 -6.90 11.29 -6.64
CA LEU A 283 -7.90 11.89 -5.78
C LEU A 283 -8.33 13.25 -6.34
N ASN A 284 -9.64 13.52 -6.32
CA ASN A 284 -10.14 14.86 -6.56
C ASN A 284 -9.96 15.75 -5.32
N GLU A 285 -10.32 17.03 -5.38
CA GLU A 285 -10.12 17.97 -4.27
C GLU A 285 -10.73 17.49 -2.94
N SER A 286 -11.92 16.89 -2.99
CA SER A 286 -12.56 16.33 -1.78
C SER A 286 -11.80 15.12 -1.25
N GLY A 287 -11.32 14.24 -2.14
CA GLY A 287 -10.49 13.09 -1.78
C GLY A 287 -9.16 13.52 -1.15
N ILE A 288 -8.49 14.53 -1.72
CA ILE A 288 -7.24 15.09 -1.19
C ILE A 288 -7.44 15.66 0.21
N ARG A 289 -8.55 16.37 0.47
CA ARG A 289 -8.86 16.90 1.81
C ARG A 289 -9.03 15.78 2.85
N VAL A 290 -9.73 14.71 2.50
CA VAL A 290 -9.89 13.54 3.38
C VAL A 290 -8.56 12.84 3.61
N PHE A 291 -7.79 12.62 2.54
CA PHE A 291 -6.46 11.99 2.62
C PHE A 291 -5.49 12.81 3.49
N ALA A 292 -5.42 14.12 3.30
CA ALA A 292 -4.62 15.02 4.13
C ALA A 292 -5.08 15.00 5.61
N SER A 293 -6.39 14.92 5.86
CA SER A 293 -6.92 14.78 7.22
C SER A 293 -6.49 13.47 7.88
N ASN A 294 -6.46 12.36 7.15
CA ASN A 294 -6.00 11.07 7.68
C ASN A 294 -4.53 11.13 8.07
N LEU A 295 -3.67 11.67 7.18
CA LEU A 295 -2.25 11.87 7.46
C LEU A 295 -2.05 12.75 8.69
N ARG A 296 -2.76 13.88 8.77
CA ARG A 296 -2.69 14.80 9.91
C ARG A 296 -2.99 14.09 11.23
N VAL A 297 -4.08 13.32 11.30
CA VAL A 297 -4.45 12.60 12.52
C VAL A 297 -3.36 11.61 12.92
N CYS A 298 -2.79 10.88 11.96
CA CYS A 298 -1.71 9.93 12.22
C CYS A 298 -0.45 10.64 12.75
N ILE A 299 -0.04 11.75 12.11
CA ILE A 299 1.12 12.56 12.50
C ILE A 299 0.89 13.17 13.89
N ASP A 300 -0.28 13.77 14.14
CA ASP A 300 -0.63 14.39 15.42
C ASP A 300 -0.53 13.36 16.56
N ASN A 301 -1.07 12.16 16.35
CA ASN A 301 -1.03 11.08 17.35
C ASN A 301 0.42 10.65 17.66
N ILE A 302 1.27 10.50 16.63
CA ILE A 302 2.68 10.12 16.81
C ILE A 302 3.48 11.20 17.54
N LEU A 303 3.19 12.47 17.24
CA LEU A 303 3.85 13.60 17.88
C LEU A 303 3.29 13.91 19.27
N GLY A 304 2.27 13.18 19.75
CA GLY A 304 1.61 13.47 21.02
C GLY A 304 0.88 14.81 21.02
N VAL A 305 0.52 15.31 19.85
CA VAL A 305 -0.14 16.59 19.67
C VAL A 305 -1.64 16.39 19.94
N PRO A 306 -2.24 17.10 20.92
CA PRO A 306 -3.65 16.90 21.25
C PRO A 306 -4.53 17.27 20.06
N SER A 307 -5.17 16.26 19.47
CA SER A 307 -6.09 16.41 18.35
C SER A 307 -7.24 17.35 18.75
N ARG A 308 -7.36 18.51 18.07
CA ARG A 308 -8.47 19.46 18.32
C ARG A 308 -9.84 18.87 18.01
N HIS A 309 -9.88 17.76 17.29
CA HIS A 309 -11.09 17.07 16.87
C HIS A 309 -10.95 15.58 17.18
N SER A 310 -10.97 15.21 18.46
CA SER A 310 -11.27 13.83 18.86
C SER A 310 -12.76 13.53 18.61
N TYR A 311 -13.22 13.66 17.36
CA TYR A 311 -14.40 12.93 16.97
C TYR A 311 -13.96 11.48 16.91
N ASN A 312 -14.34 10.76 17.95
CA ASN A 312 -14.29 9.32 18.07
C ASN A 312 -14.94 8.71 16.81
N TYR A 313 -14.14 8.47 15.77
CA TYR A 313 -14.58 7.83 14.52
C TYR A 313 -14.53 6.29 14.64
N GLY A 314 -14.11 5.76 15.79
CA GLY A 314 -14.41 4.39 16.18
C GLY A 314 -15.91 4.26 16.48
N ASN A 315 -16.61 3.39 15.76
CA ASN A 315 -18.02 3.00 15.96
C ASN A 315 -19.13 3.83 15.30
N ARG A 316 -18.87 4.65 14.27
CA ARG A 316 -19.97 4.95 13.34
C ARG A 316 -20.16 3.75 12.42
N HIS A 317 -21.12 2.90 12.79
CA HIS A 317 -21.75 1.88 11.96
C HIS A 317 -21.74 2.27 10.47
N PRO A 318 -21.47 1.34 9.55
CA PRO A 318 -21.65 1.61 8.13
C PRO A 318 -23.10 2.07 7.95
N TYR A 319 -23.25 3.24 7.34
CA TYR A 319 -24.52 3.80 6.91
C TYR A 319 -25.30 2.73 6.12
N ASP A 320 -26.26 2.08 6.77
CA ASP A 320 -27.48 1.62 6.12
C ASP A 320 -28.32 2.87 5.92
N GLY A 321 -28.16 3.46 4.74
CA GLY A 321 -28.78 4.73 4.41
C GLY A 321 -28.80 4.90 2.92
N GLN A 322 -29.55 4.02 2.24
CA GLN A 322 -30.37 4.44 1.13
C GLN A 322 -31.23 5.62 1.61
N ARG A 323 -30.70 6.83 1.48
CA ARG A 323 -31.52 8.02 1.42
C ARG A 323 -31.35 8.56 0.02
N ASP A 324 -32.37 8.28 -0.77
CA ASP A 324 -32.71 9.01 -1.98
C ASP A 324 -32.47 10.50 -1.73
N TYR A 325 -31.47 11.05 -2.40
CA TYR A 325 -31.34 12.50 -2.52
C TYR A 325 -32.36 12.96 -3.56
N ASN A 326 -33.62 12.96 -3.15
CA ASN A 326 -34.67 13.68 -3.84
C ASN A 326 -34.69 15.12 -3.30
N GLN A 327 -34.46 16.05 -4.22
CA GLN A 327 -34.88 17.46 -4.26
C GLN A 327 -35.33 18.11 -2.94
N ASN A 328 -34.61 19.14 -2.49
CA ASN A 328 -35.15 20.47 -2.10
C ASN A 328 -34.10 21.28 -1.33
N PHE A 329 -33.20 21.96 -2.06
CA PHE A 329 -32.46 23.10 -1.53
C PHE A 329 -33.17 24.39 -1.98
N ARG A 330 -34.27 24.72 -1.32
CA ARG A 330 -34.87 26.07 -1.34
C ARG A 330 -34.97 26.57 0.09
N GLY A 331 -34.42 27.77 0.32
CA GLY A 331 -34.88 28.68 1.36
C GLY A 331 -34.11 28.66 2.67
N ARG A 332 -33.07 29.49 2.75
CA ARG A 332 -32.84 30.32 3.96
C ARG A 332 -32.44 31.73 3.53
N GLY A 333 -33.46 32.57 3.38
CA GLY A 333 -33.30 34.01 3.35
C GLY A 333 -32.72 34.50 4.68
N ARG A 334 -31.67 35.32 4.61
CA ARG A 334 -31.26 36.18 5.72
C ARG A 334 -31.90 37.54 5.48
N GLY A 335 -32.92 37.86 6.27
CA GLY A 335 -33.47 39.20 6.38
C GLY A 335 -32.42 40.13 7.00
N HIS A 336 -32.01 41.13 6.24
CA HIS A 336 -31.17 42.22 6.70
C HIS A 336 -32.10 43.28 7.31
N GLN A 337 -32.17 43.34 8.65
CA GLN A 337 -32.76 44.48 9.35
C GLN A 337 -31.73 45.62 9.34
N GLY A 338 -31.89 46.54 8.40
CA GLY A 338 -31.19 47.83 8.41
C GLY A 338 -31.92 48.81 9.33
N ASN A 339 -31.24 49.25 10.37
CA ASN A 339 -31.61 50.40 11.18
C ASN A 339 -30.60 51.51 10.90
N PRO A 340 -31.05 52.69 10.40
CA PRO A 340 -30.29 53.90 10.65
C PRO A 340 -31.22 55.00 11.16
N ARG A 341 -31.14 55.27 12.46
CA ARG A 341 -31.46 56.58 13.04
C ARG A 341 -30.18 57.39 13.17
N GLY A 342 -30.23 58.62 12.67
CA GLY A 342 -29.59 59.76 13.32
C GLY A 342 -28.33 60.30 12.67
N GLY A 343 -28.45 61.42 11.97
CA GLY A 343 -27.32 62.24 11.52
C GLY A 343 -27.77 63.52 10.81
N ARG A 344 -28.32 64.47 11.57
CA ARG A 344 -28.67 65.84 11.14
C ARG A 344 -27.43 66.72 11.01
N GLY A 345 -27.49 67.67 10.07
CA GLY A 345 -26.77 68.96 10.11
C GLY A 345 -25.61 69.03 9.11
N GLY A 346 -25.44 70.06 8.29
CA GLY A 346 -26.06 71.37 8.26
C GLY A 346 -25.76 72.11 6.94
N ARG A 347 -26.48 73.24 6.80
CA ARG A 347 -26.55 74.15 5.65
C ARG A 347 -25.26 74.93 5.44
N GLY A 348 -25.08 75.46 4.23
CA GLY A 348 -24.22 76.63 4.02
C GLY A 348 -24.00 77.05 2.58
N ARG A 349 -25.00 77.73 2.01
CA ARG A 349 -25.01 78.69 0.88
C ARG A 349 -24.45 78.28 -0.48
#